data_AF-U6BNA7-F1
#
_entry.id   AF-U6BNA7-F1
#
_cell.length_a   1.000
_cell.length_b   1.000
_cell.length_c   1.000
_cell.angle_alpha   90.00
_cell.angle_beta   90.00
_cell.angle_gamma   90.00
#
_symmetry.space_group_name_H-M   'P 1'
#
loop_
_entity.id
_entity.type
_entity.pdbx_description
1 polymer ?
#
loop_
_entity_poly.entity_id
_entity_poly.type
_entity_poly.pdbx_seq_one_letter_code
_entity_poly.pdbx_strand_id
1 'polypeptide(L)'
;DGGLHIGALQSLQPEDLPPSRVVLRDTNVTAVPASGAPAAVSVLGASELTLDGGHITGGRAAGVAAMQGAVVHLQRATIRRGDAPAGGAVPGGAVPGGFGPGGFGPGGFGPGGFGPVLDGWYGVDVSGSSVELAQSIVEAPELGAAIRVGRGARVTVSGGSLSAPHGNVIETGGARRFAPQAAPLSITLQAGAHAQGKALLYRVLPEPVKLTLTGGADAQGDIVATELPSIPGTSIGPLDVALASQARWTGATRAVDSLSIDNATWVMTDNSNVGALRLASDGSVDFQQPAEAGRFKVLTVNTLAGSGLFRMNVFADLGLSDKLVVMQDASGQHRLWVRNSGSEPASANTLLLVQTPLGSAATFTLANKDGKVDIGTYRYRLAANGNGQWSLVGAKAPPAPKPAPQPGPQPPQPPQPQPEAPAPQPPAGRELSAAANAAVNTGGVGLASTLWYAESNAL
;
A
#
# COMPACT_ATOMS: atom_id res chain seq x y z
N ASP A 1 -2.62 -31.93 17.77
CA ASP A 1 -3.96 -32.36 17.34
C ASP A 1 -5.10 -31.78 18.17
N GLY A 2 -4.92 -31.57 19.48
CA GLY A 2 -5.94 -30.94 20.33
C GLY A 2 -5.94 -29.40 20.36
N GLY A 3 -4.99 -28.73 19.70
CA GLY A 3 -4.76 -27.29 19.86
C GLY A 3 -3.91 -26.91 21.09
N LEU A 4 -3.71 -25.61 21.30
CA LEU A 4 -3.08 -25.00 22.47
C LEU A 4 -4.06 -24.05 23.15
N HIS A 5 -4.26 -24.20 24.45
CA HIS A 5 -5.23 -23.40 25.21
C HIS A 5 -4.57 -22.84 26.48
N ILE A 6 -4.56 -21.51 26.61
CA ILE A 6 -3.91 -20.76 27.69
C ILE A 6 -4.95 -19.90 28.40
N GLY A 7 -4.99 -20.00 29.72
CA GLY A 7 -5.93 -19.27 30.57
C GLY A 7 -7.35 -19.83 30.52
N ALA A 8 -8.25 -19.16 31.24
CA ALA A 8 -9.65 -19.53 31.33
C ALA A 8 -10.54 -18.29 31.41
N LEU A 9 -11.83 -18.47 31.14
CA LEU A 9 -12.85 -17.45 31.29
C LEU A 9 -13.55 -17.71 32.62
N GLN A 10 -13.30 -16.87 33.62
CA GLN A 10 -13.98 -16.88 34.93
C GLN A 10 -13.94 -18.24 35.65
N SER A 11 -12.87 -18.52 36.40
CA SER A 11 -13.07 -19.34 37.60
C SER A 11 -13.86 -18.49 38.61
N LEU A 12 -14.83 -19.07 39.32
CA LEU A 12 -15.62 -18.37 40.37
C LEU A 12 -14.77 -17.95 41.59
N GLN A 13 -13.45 -17.98 41.47
CA GLN A 13 -12.49 -17.57 42.48
C GLN A 13 -11.87 -16.23 42.07
N PRO A 14 -11.57 -15.33 43.02
CA PRO A 14 -10.83 -14.12 42.70
C PRO A 14 -9.46 -14.51 42.11
N GLU A 15 -9.27 -14.29 40.81
CA GLU A 15 -7.99 -14.50 40.13
C GLU A 15 -7.04 -13.37 40.53
N ASP A 16 -6.39 -13.54 41.67
CA ASP A 16 -5.20 -12.78 42.10
C ASP A 16 -3.91 -13.47 41.60
N LEU A 17 -4.03 -14.28 40.55
CA LEU A 17 -2.93 -15.08 40.00
C LEU A 17 -2.17 -14.29 38.93
N PRO A 18 -0.83 -14.39 38.91
CA PRO A 18 0.00 -13.73 37.90
C PRO A 18 -0.35 -14.26 36.49
N PRO A 19 -0.13 -13.45 35.44
CA PRO A 19 -0.48 -13.84 34.08
C PRO A 19 0.27 -15.10 33.64
N SER A 20 -0.44 -16.01 32.98
CA SER A 20 0.20 -17.17 32.34
C SER A 20 1.03 -16.72 31.15
N ARG A 21 2.29 -17.14 31.07
CA ARG A 21 3.22 -16.77 29.99
C ARG A 21 3.67 -18.02 29.25
N VAL A 22 3.38 -18.10 27.95
CA VAL A 22 3.80 -19.21 27.09
C VAL A 22 4.66 -18.70 25.95
N VAL A 23 5.76 -19.41 25.69
CA VAL A 23 6.65 -19.13 24.57
C VAL A 23 6.75 -20.38 23.70
N LEU A 24 6.45 -20.23 22.42
CA LEU A 24 6.63 -21.25 21.39
C LEU A 24 7.66 -20.77 20.38
N ARG A 25 8.51 -21.70 19.92
CA ARG A 25 9.53 -21.41 18.91
C ARG A 25 9.59 -22.56 17.91
N ASP A 26 9.33 -22.24 16.65
CA ASP A 26 9.32 -23.18 15.53
C ASP A 26 8.41 -24.42 15.80
N THR A 27 7.32 -24.22 16.56
CA THR A 27 6.38 -25.26 16.96
C THR A 27 5.09 -25.15 16.15
N ASN A 28 4.68 -26.26 15.54
CA ASN A 28 3.39 -26.35 14.84
C ASN A 28 2.26 -26.64 15.83
N VAL A 29 1.13 -25.94 15.69
CA VAL A 29 -0.07 -26.18 16.49
C VAL A 29 -1.23 -26.52 15.57
N THR A 30 -1.79 -27.71 15.76
CA THR A 30 -2.93 -28.20 14.99
C THR A 30 -4.09 -28.55 15.92
N ALA A 31 -5.27 -28.03 15.60
CA ALA A 31 -6.54 -28.50 16.15
C ALA A 31 -7.37 -29.16 15.05
N VAL A 32 -7.40 -30.50 15.06
CA VAL A 32 -8.15 -31.26 14.05
C VAL A 32 -9.66 -31.17 14.32
N PRO A 33 -10.53 -31.30 13.29
CA PRO A 33 -11.98 -31.22 13.49
C PRO A 33 -12.52 -32.15 14.59
N ALA A 34 -11.96 -33.35 14.72
CA ALA A 34 -12.35 -34.34 15.73
C ALA A 34 -12.09 -33.90 17.18
N SER A 35 -11.19 -32.92 17.40
CA SER A 35 -10.94 -32.37 18.74
C SER A 35 -12.10 -31.51 19.26
N GLY A 36 -12.96 -31.01 18.38
CA GLY A 36 -14.02 -30.06 18.72
C GLY A 36 -13.53 -28.68 19.18
N ALA A 37 -12.22 -28.43 19.17
CA ALA A 37 -11.64 -27.18 19.69
C ALA A 37 -12.14 -25.96 18.89
N PRO A 38 -12.62 -24.89 19.57
CA PRO A 38 -13.14 -23.70 18.90
C PRO A 38 -12.05 -22.95 18.13
N ALA A 39 -10.82 -22.93 18.64
CA ALA A 39 -9.66 -22.37 17.99
C ALA A 39 -8.46 -23.32 18.03
N ALA A 40 -7.53 -23.22 17.06
CA ALA A 40 -6.28 -23.98 17.12
C ALA A 40 -5.36 -23.49 18.24
N VAL A 41 -5.35 -22.18 18.48
CA VAL A 41 -4.72 -21.54 19.63
C VAL A 41 -5.75 -20.62 20.31
N SER A 42 -5.95 -20.75 21.62
CA SER A 42 -6.76 -19.80 22.39
C SER A 42 -5.99 -19.24 23.58
N VAL A 43 -6.00 -17.91 23.72
CA VAL A 43 -5.38 -17.17 24.83
C VAL A 43 -6.47 -16.33 25.49
N LEU A 44 -6.78 -16.65 26.75
CA LEU A 44 -7.94 -16.10 27.46
C LEU A 44 -7.51 -15.45 28.77
N GLY A 45 -8.16 -14.34 29.13
CA GLY A 45 -7.91 -13.63 30.37
C GLY A 45 -6.55 -12.91 30.36
N ALA A 46 -6.00 -12.68 31.54
CA ALA A 46 -4.65 -12.14 31.71
C ALA A 46 -3.58 -13.19 31.36
N SER A 47 -3.44 -13.48 30.06
CA SER A 47 -2.50 -14.47 29.54
C SER A 47 -1.69 -13.92 28.38
N GLU A 48 -0.43 -14.35 28.30
CA GLU A 48 0.54 -13.93 27.29
C GLU A 48 1.02 -15.12 26.47
N LEU A 49 1.04 -14.96 25.15
CA LEU A 49 1.65 -15.91 24.22
C LEU A 49 2.64 -15.18 23.32
N THR A 50 3.86 -15.70 23.25
CA THR A 50 4.83 -15.36 22.21
C THR A 50 5.08 -16.59 21.35
N LEU A 51 4.85 -16.49 20.05
CA LEU A 51 5.15 -17.54 19.09
C LEU A 51 6.07 -16.98 18.01
N ASP A 52 7.23 -17.61 17.81
CA ASP A 52 8.17 -17.24 16.77
C ASP A 52 8.51 -18.45 15.88
N GLY A 53 7.95 -18.45 14.67
CA GLY A 53 8.01 -19.57 13.73
C GLY A 53 7.00 -20.68 14.04
N GLY A 54 6.47 -21.28 12.98
CA GLY A 54 5.54 -22.42 13.06
C GLY A 54 4.27 -22.24 12.24
N HIS A 55 3.55 -23.34 12.06
CA HIS A 55 2.26 -23.39 11.38
C HIS A 55 1.12 -23.61 12.39
N ILE A 56 0.12 -22.74 12.36
CA ILE A 56 -1.11 -22.86 13.12
C ILE A 56 -2.22 -23.25 12.15
N THR A 57 -2.77 -24.45 12.33
CA THR A 57 -3.77 -25.01 11.41
C THR A 57 -5.00 -25.53 12.16
N GLY A 58 -6.18 -25.25 11.63
CA GLY A 58 -7.44 -25.81 12.12
C GLY A 58 -8.22 -24.87 13.02
N GLY A 59 -8.89 -25.47 14.01
CA GLY A 59 -9.86 -24.77 14.85
C GLY A 59 -11.22 -24.62 14.17
N ARG A 60 -12.29 -24.89 14.91
CA ARG A 60 -13.65 -24.91 14.35
C ARG A 60 -14.11 -23.53 13.88
N ALA A 61 -13.75 -22.48 14.61
CA ALA A 61 -14.19 -21.11 14.37
C ALA A 61 -13.02 -20.13 14.17
N ALA A 62 -11.83 -20.42 14.69
CA ALA A 62 -10.66 -19.57 14.48
C ALA A 62 -9.34 -20.33 14.42
N GLY A 63 -8.32 -19.77 13.76
CA GLY A 63 -6.94 -20.22 13.90
C GLY A 63 -6.40 -19.83 15.27
N VAL A 64 -6.36 -18.53 15.55
CA VAL A 64 -5.95 -17.96 16.84
C VAL A 64 -7.08 -17.13 17.43
N ALA A 65 -7.33 -17.26 18.72
CA ALA A 65 -8.28 -16.43 19.45
C ALA A 65 -7.65 -15.80 20.69
N ALA A 66 -7.79 -14.49 20.84
CA ALA A 66 -7.30 -13.69 21.96
C ALA A 66 -8.46 -12.94 22.60
N MET A 67 -8.78 -13.27 23.86
CA MET A 67 -9.99 -12.80 24.52
C MET A 67 -9.71 -12.25 25.93
N GLN A 68 -10.37 -11.14 26.27
CA GLN A 68 -10.47 -10.60 27.64
C GLN A 68 -9.12 -10.27 28.29
N GLY A 69 -8.34 -9.40 27.67
CA GLY A 69 -7.06 -8.91 28.21
C GLY A 69 -5.85 -9.73 27.81
N ALA A 70 -6.01 -10.68 26.87
CA ALA A 70 -4.91 -11.46 26.35
C ALA A 70 -3.92 -10.61 25.56
N VAL A 71 -2.65 -10.99 25.61
CA VAL A 71 -1.57 -10.39 24.82
C VAL A 71 -0.90 -11.47 23.99
N VAL A 72 -0.91 -11.32 22.67
CA VAL A 72 -0.39 -12.35 21.76
C VAL A 72 0.58 -11.72 20.76
N HIS A 73 1.79 -12.27 20.66
CA HIS A 73 2.79 -11.89 19.66
C HIS A 73 3.06 -13.09 18.75
N LEU A 74 2.76 -12.95 17.46
CA LEU A 74 2.90 -13.98 16.44
C LEU A 74 3.90 -13.53 15.37
N GLN A 75 5.10 -14.07 15.44
CA GLN A 75 6.18 -13.76 14.52
C GLN A 75 6.48 -14.95 13.59
N ARG A 76 6.68 -14.70 12.30
CA ARG A 76 6.99 -15.72 11.27
C ARG A 76 6.02 -16.91 11.28
N ALA A 77 4.77 -16.68 11.66
CA ALA A 77 3.74 -17.70 11.78
C ALA A 77 2.95 -17.83 10.48
N THR A 78 2.49 -19.04 10.14
CA THR A 78 1.49 -19.22 9.09
C THR A 78 0.19 -19.73 9.70
N ILE A 79 -0.92 -19.03 9.48
CA ILE A 79 -2.22 -19.34 10.05
C ILE A 79 -3.19 -19.69 8.91
N ARG A 80 -3.69 -20.93 8.94
CA ARG A 80 -4.62 -21.46 7.93
C ARG A 80 -5.72 -22.26 8.59
N ARG A 81 -6.87 -22.37 7.92
CA ARG A 81 -7.92 -23.30 8.35
C ARG A 81 -7.54 -24.76 8.15
N GLY A 82 -6.81 -25.06 7.07
CA GLY A 82 -6.56 -26.43 6.61
C GLY A 82 -7.73 -27.00 5.81
N ASP A 83 -7.45 -28.05 5.02
CA ASP A 83 -8.31 -28.55 3.93
C ASP A 83 -9.52 -29.40 4.39
N ALA A 84 -9.88 -29.35 5.67
CA ALA A 84 -11.06 -30.07 6.14
C ALA A 84 -12.32 -29.22 5.85
N PRO A 85 -13.33 -29.76 5.12
CA PRO A 85 -14.44 -28.99 4.63
C PRO A 85 -15.23 -28.29 5.76
N ALA A 86 -15.63 -27.06 5.47
CA ALA A 86 -16.63 -26.32 6.23
C ALA A 86 -17.98 -27.02 6.05
N GLY A 87 -18.37 -27.83 7.02
CA GLY A 87 -19.65 -28.54 6.96
C GLY A 87 -19.54 -29.84 6.15
N GLY A 88 -19.40 -30.94 6.86
CA GLY A 88 -19.67 -32.26 6.34
C GLY A 88 -20.19 -33.08 7.51
N ALA A 89 -21.46 -33.50 7.44
CA ALA A 89 -21.95 -34.58 8.27
C ALA A 89 -20.95 -35.74 8.13
N VAL A 90 -20.39 -36.19 9.25
CA VAL A 90 -19.36 -37.23 9.30
C VAL A 90 -19.97 -38.54 8.82
N PRO A 91 -19.57 -39.15 7.69
CA PRO A 91 -19.95 -40.51 7.39
C PRO A 91 -18.97 -41.41 8.14
N GLY A 92 -19.43 -41.96 9.27
CA GLY A 92 -18.73 -42.99 10.02
C GLY A 92 -17.97 -42.49 11.24
N GLY A 93 -18.68 -42.38 12.38
CA GLY A 93 -18.05 -42.44 13.71
C GLY A 93 -18.16 -41.21 14.62
N ALA A 94 -18.71 -40.08 14.15
CA ALA A 94 -19.10 -38.99 15.04
C ALA A 94 -20.62 -38.95 15.14
N VAL A 95 -21.17 -39.32 16.28
CA VAL A 95 -22.62 -39.27 16.54
C VAL A 95 -23.05 -37.79 16.58
N PRO A 96 -23.88 -37.30 15.64
CA PRO A 96 -24.58 -36.04 15.79
C PRO A 96 -25.83 -36.34 16.63
N GLY A 97 -25.65 -36.47 17.94
CA GLY A 97 -26.69 -36.95 18.83
C GLY A 97 -26.12 -37.48 20.13
N GLY A 98 -25.67 -36.58 21.00
CA GLY A 98 -25.12 -36.90 22.30
C GLY A 98 -25.40 -35.79 23.28
N PHE A 99 -26.66 -35.64 23.67
CA PHE A 99 -27.01 -35.00 24.93
C PHE A 99 -26.34 -35.81 26.06
N GLY A 100 -25.20 -35.32 26.56
CA GLY A 100 -24.71 -35.67 27.90
C GLY A 100 -25.50 -34.85 28.93
N PRO A 101 -25.94 -35.44 30.06
CA PRO A 101 -26.99 -34.85 30.89
C PRO A 101 -26.45 -33.67 31.69
N GLY A 102 -26.95 -32.46 31.40
CA GLY A 102 -26.78 -31.31 32.31
C GLY A 102 -26.53 -29.91 31.72
N GLY A 103 -26.61 -29.68 30.40
CA GLY A 103 -26.24 -28.37 29.83
C GLY A 103 -27.24 -27.78 28.83
N PHE A 104 -28.00 -26.78 29.31
CA PHE A 104 -28.66 -25.65 28.63
C PHE A 104 -29.14 -25.79 27.16
N GLY A 105 -30.45 -25.56 26.98
CA GLY A 105 -31.17 -25.64 25.70
C GLY A 105 -30.85 -24.57 24.64
N PRO A 106 -31.61 -24.55 23.52
CA PRO A 106 -31.33 -23.75 22.34
C PRO A 106 -31.50 -22.26 22.67
N GLY A 107 -30.38 -21.57 22.83
CA GLY A 107 -30.28 -20.25 23.47
C GLY A 107 -29.08 -20.12 24.41
N GLY A 108 -28.28 -21.18 24.58
CA GLY A 108 -27.07 -21.19 25.40
C GLY A 108 -25.99 -20.20 24.93
N PHE A 109 -25.86 -19.11 25.69
CA PHE A 109 -24.66 -18.28 25.74
C PHE A 109 -23.47 -19.16 26.17
N GLY A 110 -22.56 -19.45 25.25
CA GLY A 110 -21.26 -20.00 25.60
C GLY A 110 -20.47 -18.99 26.45
N PRO A 111 -19.70 -19.45 27.46
CA PRO A 111 -18.94 -18.55 28.31
C PRO A 111 -17.87 -17.83 27.47
N GLY A 112 -17.97 -16.50 27.41
CA GLY A 112 -16.98 -15.55 26.91
C GLY A 112 -16.56 -15.63 25.43
N GLY A 113 -17.07 -14.69 24.63
CA GLY A 113 -16.33 -14.09 23.51
C GLY A 113 -16.26 -14.86 22.19
N PHE A 114 -16.40 -16.18 22.19
CA PHE A 114 -16.42 -16.98 20.95
C PHE A 114 -17.81 -16.97 20.30
N GLY A 115 -18.15 -15.86 19.65
CA GLY A 115 -19.27 -15.84 18.71
C GLY A 115 -19.78 -14.44 18.36
N PRO A 116 -19.90 -14.11 17.07
CA PRO A 116 -21.15 -13.75 16.46
C PRO A 116 -21.86 -15.09 16.18
N VAL A 117 -23.16 -15.26 16.36
CA VAL A 117 -24.22 -14.72 15.49
C VAL A 117 -24.00 -14.97 13.98
N LEU A 118 -22.81 -15.38 13.49
CA LEU A 118 -22.55 -15.67 12.07
C LEU A 118 -21.57 -16.83 11.92
N ASP A 119 -21.96 -17.84 11.13
CA ASP A 119 -21.15 -19.00 10.76
C ASP A 119 -19.95 -18.57 9.90
N GLY A 120 -18.72 -18.65 10.44
CA GLY A 120 -17.49 -18.31 9.69
C GLY A 120 -16.21 -18.72 10.42
N TRP A 121 -15.10 -18.80 9.68
CA TRP A 121 -13.76 -19.07 10.24
C TRP A 121 -12.88 -17.82 10.18
N TYR A 122 -12.17 -17.55 11.27
CA TYR A 122 -11.34 -16.36 11.41
C TYR A 122 -9.87 -16.74 11.60
N GLY A 123 -8.97 -16.16 10.82
CA GLY A 123 -7.54 -16.42 11.01
C GLY A 123 -7.10 -16.04 12.42
N VAL A 124 -7.38 -14.79 12.79
CA VAL A 124 -7.15 -14.24 14.13
C VAL A 124 -8.42 -13.55 14.63
N ASP A 125 -8.94 -13.97 15.77
CA ASP A 125 -10.13 -13.41 16.40
C ASP A 125 -9.77 -12.73 17.73
N VAL A 126 -10.00 -11.41 17.81
CA VAL A 126 -9.53 -10.57 18.91
C VAL A 126 -10.67 -9.81 19.56
N SER A 127 -10.83 -10.00 20.87
CA SER A 127 -11.87 -9.33 21.66
C SER A 127 -11.31 -8.78 22.97
N GLY A 128 -11.31 -7.46 23.13
CA GLY A 128 -10.77 -6.79 24.32
C GLY A 128 -9.34 -7.19 24.66
N SER A 129 -8.53 -7.45 23.63
CA SER A 129 -7.18 -8.02 23.74
C SER A 129 -6.24 -7.33 22.74
N SER A 130 -4.94 -7.58 22.85
CA SER A 130 -3.94 -7.08 21.90
C SER A 130 -3.22 -8.22 21.18
N VAL A 131 -3.17 -8.14 19.84
CA VAL A 131 -2.42 -9.10 19.01
C VAL A 131 -1.46 -8.38 18.08
N GLU A 132 -0.24 -8.85 18.03
CA GLU A 132 0.78 -8.41 17.09
C GLU A 132 1.16 -9.54 16.14
N LEU A 133 1.11 -9.27 14.84
CA LEU A 133 1.59 -10.16 13.79
C LEU A 133 2.83 -9.53 13.15
N ALA A 134 3.95 -10.25 13.12
CA ALA A 134 5.19 -9.79 12.52
C ALA A 134 5.68 -10.81 11.48
N GLN A 135 5.73 -10.39 10.20
CA GLN A 135 6.16 -11.24 9.08
C GLN A 135 5.38 -12.58 9.02
N SER A 136 4.11 -12.55 9.42
CA SER A 136 3.23 -13.71 9.49
C SER A 136 2.27 -13.73 8.30
N ILE A 137 1.80 -14.92 7.94
CA ILE A 137 0.85 -15.16 6.86
C ILE A 137 -0.48 -15.61 7.47
N VAL A 138 -1.57 -15.00 7.06
CA VAL A 138 -2.93 -15.41 7.43
C VAL A 138 -3.75 -15.58 6.17
N GLU A 139 -4.33 -16.76 5.99
CA GLU A 139 -5.20 -17.06 4.84
C GLU A 139 -6.59 -17.44 5.34
N ALA A 140 -7.57 -16.66 4.92
CA ALA A 140 -8.97 -16.86 5.24
C ALA A 140 -9.71 -17.61 4.13
N PRO A 141 -10.67 -18.49 4.48
CA PRO A 141 -11.59 -19.07 3.52
C PRO A 141 -12.63 -18.04 3.05
N GLU A 142 -13.51 -18.46 2.15
CA GLU A 142 -14.61 -17.61 1.64
C GLU A 142 -15.56 -17.12 2.74
N LEU A 143 -15.95 -18.00 3.66
CA LEU A 143 -16.82 -17.67 4.78
C LEU A 143 -16.00 -17.32 6.03
N GLY A 144 -15.77 -16.02 6.22
CA GLY A 144 -15.11 -15.44 7.39
C GLY A 144 -14.14 -14.33 7.01
N ALA A 145 -13.13 -14.12 7.86
CA ALA A 145 -12.13 -13.08 7.66
C ALA A 145 -10.72 -13.49 8.10
N ALA A 146 -9.70 -12.81 7.58
CA ALA A 146 -8.34 -13.03 8.07
C ALA A 146 -8.21 -12.56 9.54
N ILE A 147 -8.82 -11.43 9.87
CA ILE A 147 -8.83 -10.87 11.22
C ILE A 147 -10.23 -10.43 11.60
N ARG A 148 -10.69 -10.77 12.81
CA ARG A 148 -11.85 -10.16 13.45
C ARG A 148 -11.43 -9.40 14.69
N VAL A 149 -11.97 -8.20 14.86
CA VAL A 149 -11.62 -7.28 15.96
C VAL A 149 -12.89 -6.78 16.64
N GLY A 150 -12.92 -6.78 17.97
CA GLY A 150 -14.05 -6.26 18.73
C GLY A 150 -13.76 -5.90 20.18
N ARG A 151 -14.71 -5.21 20.82
CA ARG A 151 -14.67 -4.86 22.26
C ARG A 151 -13.37 -4.13 22.66
N GLY A 152 -13.01 -3.05 21.98
CA GLY A 152 -11.79 -2.28 22.24
C GLY A 152 -10.47 -3.01 21.92
N ALA A 153 -10.50 -4.08 21.11
CA ALA A 153 -9.30 -4.81 20.73
C ALA A 153 -8.31 -3.97 19.89
N ARG A 154 -7.03 -4.35 19.98
CA ARG A 154 -5.92 -3.74 19.22
C ARG A 154 -5.17 -4.80 18.43
N VAL A 155 -4.96 -4.54 17.14
CA VAL A 155 -4.21 -5.43 16.26
C VAL A 155 -3.17 -4.65 15.47
N THR A 156 -1.93 -5.15 15.47
CA THR A 156 -0.84 -4.58 14.67
C THR A 156 -0.26 -5.66 13.78
N VAL A 157 -0.10 -5.36 12.49
CA VAL A 157 0.51 -6.27 11.50
C VAL A 157 1.69 -5.56 10.87
N SER A 158 2.88 -6.12 11.03
CA SER A 158 4.15 -5.56 10.56
C SER A 158 4.77 -6.48 9.52
N GLY A 159 4.76 -6.08 8.24
CA GLY A 159 5.10 -6.95 7.12
C GLY A 159 4.11 -8.13 6.99
N GLY A 160 4.55 -9.22 6.36
CA GLY A 160 3.71 -10.41 6.19
C GLY A 160 2.56 -10.20 5.21
N SER A 161 1.58 -11.12 5.25
CA SER A 161 0.46 -11.12 4.30
C SER A 161 -0.85 -11.55 4.96
N LEU A 162 -1.92 -10.79 4.72
CA LEU A 162 -3.29 -11.17 5.03
C LEU A 162 -4.04 -11.40 3.71
N SER A 163 -4.53 -12.60 3.47
CA SER A 163 -5.23 -12.97 2.24
C SER A 163 -6.63 -13.49 2.55
N ALA A 164 -7.64 -12.88 1.93
CA ALA A 164 -9.04 -13.29 2.00
C ALA A 164 -9.69 -13.12 0.61
N PRO A 165 -9.30 -13.93 -0.40
CA PRO A 165 -9.62 -13.66 -1.81
C PRO A 165 -11.12 -13.51 -2.11
N HIS A 166 -11.95 -14.26 -1.39
CA HIS A 166 -13.41 -14.27 -1.56
C HIS A 166 -14.17 -13.63 -0.39
N GLY A 167 -13.45 -13.14 0.62
CA GLY A 167 -14.02 -12.69 1.89
C GLY A 167 -13.48 -11.33 2.35
N ASN A 168 -13.48 -11.15 3.66
CA ASN A 168 -13.05 -9.91 4.30
C ASN A 168 -11.62 -10.08 4.83
N VAL A 169 -10.75 -9.09 4.63
CA VAL A 169 -9.45 -9.09 5.34
C VAL A 169 -9.70 -8.83 6.82
N ILE A 170 -10.45 -7.76 7.14
CA ILE A 170 -10.77 -7.36 8.50
C ILE A 170 -12.29 -7.31 8.67
N GLU A 171 -12.80 -7.97 9.71
CA GLU A 171 -14.15 -7.77 10.22
C GLU A 171 -14.13 -7.05 11.57
N THR A 172 -14.96 -6.03 11.73
CA THR A 172 -15.08 -5.32 13.02
C THR A 172 -16.45 -5.54 13.64
N GLY A 173 -16.47 -5.99 14.90
CA GLY A 173 -17.67 -6.43 15.60
C GLY A 173 -17.52 -6.45 17.13
N GLY A 174 -18.31 -7.27 17.82
CA GLY A 174 -18.14 -7.54 19.25
C GLY A 174 -19.04 -6.76 20.22
N ALA A 175 -19.49 -5.54 19.89
CA ALA A 175 -20.34 -4.73 20.77
C ALA A 175 -21.56 -4.12 20.05
N ARG A 176 -22.77 -4.49 20.47
CA ARG A 176 -24.04 -3.89 19.96
C ARG A 176 -24.32 -2.50 20.54
N ARG A 177 -23.66 -2.16 21.65
CA ARG A 177 -23.66 -0.86 22.31
C ARG A 177 -22.24 -0.61 22.79
N PHE A 178 -21.78 0.62 22.68
CA PHE A 178 -20.50 1.05 23.23
C PHE A 178 -20.74 2.35 24.01
N ALA A 179 -19.90 2.58 25.03
CA ALA A 179 -19.90 3.88 25.70
C ALA A 179 -19.24 4.91 24.78
N PRO A 180 -19.72 6.16 24.67
CA PRO A 180 -19.09 7.17 23.82
C PRO A 180 -17.60 7.43 24.11
N GLN A 181 -17.13 7.10 25.33
CA GLN A 181 -15.73 7.20 25.73
C GLN A 181 -14.94 5.89 25.60
N ALA A 182 -15.55 4.81 25.10
CA ALA A 182 -14.84 3.56 24.86
C ALA A 182 -13.72 3.79 23.83
N ALA A 183 -12.54 3.22 24.08
CA ALA A 183 -11.46 3.25 23.11
C ALA A 183 -11.91 2.57 21.81
N PRO A 184 -11.60 3.15 20.64
CA PRO A 184 -11.95 2.55 19.36
C PRO A 184 -11.20 1.23 19.15
N LEU A 185 -11.77 0.36 18.34
CA LEU A 185 -11.05 -0.76 17.74
C LEU A 185 -9.89 -0.20 16.93
N SER A 186 -8.67 -0.66 17.18
CA SER A 186 -7.49 -0.15 16.47
C SER A 186 -6.81 -1.26 15.68
N ILE A 187 -6.69 -1.05 14.37
CA ILE A 187 -6.01 -1.96 13.47
C ILE A 187 -4.94 -1.18 12.72
N THR A 188 -3.68 -1.63 12.82
CA THR A 188 -2.54 -0.99 12.14
C THR A 188 -1.85 -1.99 11.22
N LEU A 189 -1.78 -1.71 9.92
CA LEU A 189 -0.93 -2.42 8.98
C LEU A 189 0.29 -1.54 8.68
N GLN A 190 1.50 -2.06 8.87
CA GLN A 190 2.72 -1.29 8.78
C GLN A 190 3.91 -2.09 8.23
N ALA A 191 5.03 -1.41 8.01
CA ALA A 191 6.30 -2.01 7.62
C ALA A 191 6.18 -2.95 6.41
N GLY A 192 5.50 -2.49 5.35
CA GLY A 192 5.28 -3.27 4.13
C GLY A 192 4.29 -4.42 4.27
N ALA A 193 3.39 -4.40 5.27
CA ALA A 193 2.33 -5.39 5.37
C ALA A 193 1.45 -5.39 4.11
N HIS A 194 1.18 -6.58 3.58
CA HIS A 194 0.28 -6.78 2.44
C HIS A 194 -1.06 -7.31 2.91
N ALA A 195 -2.15 -6.73 2.39
CA ALA A 195 -3.51 -7.17 2.67
C ALA A 195 -4.32 -7.22 1.37
N GLN A 196 -4.99 -8.34 1.10
CA GLN A 196 -5.82 -8.49 -0.08
C GLN A 196 -7.10 -9.26 0.25
N GLY A 197 -8.23 -8.72 -0.15
CA GLY A 197 -9.51 -9.40 -0.13
C GLY A 197 -10.57 -8.64 -0.90
N LYS A 198 -11.81 -9.15 -0.91
CA LYS A 198 -12.94 -8.44 -1.52
C LYS A 198 -13.21 -7.13 -0.78
N ALA A 199 -13.34 -7.24 0.55
CA ALA A 199 -13.34 -6.09 1.44
C ALA A 199 -12.03 -6.06 2.23
N LEU A 200 -11.37 -4.91 2.26
CA LEU A 200 -10.29 -4.67 3.20
C LEU A 200 -10.84 -4.61 4.63
N LEU A 201 -11.97 -3.92 4.82
CA LEU A 201 -12.64 -3.82 6.11
C LEU A 201 -14.15 -3.93 5.94
N TYR A 202 -14.76 -4.81 6.72
CA TYR A 202 -16.20 -4.97 6.81
C TYR A 202 -16.68 -4.69 8.23
N ARG A 203 -17.41 -3.59 8.42
CA ARG A 203 -17.96 -3.19 9.71
C ARG A 203 -19.34 -3.79 9.93
N VAL A 204 -19.47 -4.60 10.98
CA VAL A 204 -20.69 -5.33 11.32
C VAL A 204 -21.52 -4.62 12.40
N LEU A 205 -20.86 -3.96 13.35
CA LEU A 205 -21.47 -3.39 14.56
C LEU A 205 -21.04 -1.94 14.80
N PRO A 206 -21.79 -1.18 15.64
CA PRO A 206 -21.64 0.27 15.74
C PRO A 206 -20.41 0.74 16.51
N GLU A 207 -19.52 -0.14 16.96
CA GLU A 207 -18.30 0.24 17.68
C GLU A 207 -17.42 1.17 16.81
N PRO A 208 -16.76 2.20 17.39
CA PRO A 208 -15.85 3.05 16.65
C PRO A 208 -14.60 2.29 16.21
N VAL A 209 -14.13 2.56 15.00
CA VAL A 209 -13.03 1.85 14.35
C VAL A 209 -12.00 2.84 13.86
N LYS A 210 -10.73 2.54 14.13
CA LYS A 210 -9.57 3.24 13.58
C LYS A 210 -8.69 2.25 12.81
N LEU A 211 -8.67 2.38 11.48
CA LEU A 211 -7.74 1.66 10.60
C LEU A 211 -6.57 2.57 10.22
N THR A 212 -5.34 2.08 10.37
CA THR A 212 -4.13 2.82 10.00
C THR A 212 -3.26 1.98 9.07
N LEU A 213 -2.91 2.52 7.91
CA LEU A 213 -1.92 1.96 6.99
C LEU A 213 -0.69 2.88 6.98
N THR A 214 0.49 2.35 7.27
CA THR A 214 1.73 3.15 7.35
C THR A 214 2.95 2.36 6.89
N GLY A 215 4.11 3.03 6.79
CA GLY A 215 5.40 2.39 6.52
C GLY A 215 5.40 1.50 5.26
N GLY A 216 4.81 1.98 4.17
CA GLY A 216 4.74 1.24 2.91
C GLY A 216 3.76 0.07 2.87
N ALA A 217 2.83 -0.05 3.83
CA ALA A 217 1.78 -1.07 3.77
C ALA A 217 0.93 -0.92 2.50
N ASP A 218 0.58 -2.04 1.87
CA ASP A 218 -0.23 -2.09 0.64
C ASP A 218 -1.46 -2.96 0.86
N ALA A 219 -2.62 -2.33 0.80
CA ALA A 219 -3.90 -2.96 1.09
C ALA A 219 -4.87 -2.83 -0.09
N GLN A 220 -5.48 -3.94 -0.48
CA GLN A 220 -6.47 -4.00 -1.54
C GLN A 220 -7.80 -4.58 -1.06
N GLY A 221 -8.88 -3.89 -1.39
CA GLY A 221 -10.24 -4.26 -1.06
C GLY A 221 -11.07 -3.06 -0.62
N ASP A 222 -12.38 -3.17 -0.71
CA ASP A 222 -13.29 -2.09 -0.34
C ASP A 222 -13.42 -1.93 1.18
N ILE A 223 -13.78 -0.73 1.63
CA ILE A 223 -14.17 -0.48 3.01
C ILE A 223 -15.69 -0.33 3.06
N VAL A 224 -16.34 -1.28 3.72
CA VAL A 224 -17.80 -1.45 3.73
C VAL A 224 -18.30 -1.48 5.17
N ALA A 225 -19.51 -0.96 5.39
CA ALA A 225 -20.23 -1.09 6.64
C ALA A 225 -21.64 -1.62 6.37
N THR A 226 -22.20 -2.37 7.33
CA THR A 226 -23.62 -2.71 7.33
C THR A 226 -24.44 -1.44 7.43
N GLU A 227 -25.56 -1.38 6.68
CA GLU A 227 -26.61 -0.43 6.96
C GLU A 227 -27.22 -0.79 8.31
N LEU A 228 -26.73 -0.13 9.36
CA LEU A 228 -27.25 -0.32 10.71
C LEU A 228 -28.58 0.43 10.81
N PRO A 229 -29.70 -0.22 11.18
CA PRO A 229 -30.93 0.49 11.42
C PRO A 229 -30.69 1.53 12.50
N SER A 230 -31.14 2.76 12.28
CA SER A 230 -31.09 3.82 13.29
C SER A 230 -31.90 3.40 14.51
N ILE A 231 -31.26 2.79 15.51
CA ILE A 231 -31.92 2.48 16.78
C ILE A 231 -31.91 3.78 17.61
N PRO A 232 -33.08 4.32 18.00
CA PRO A 232 -33.15 5.50 18.85
C PRO A 232 -32.30 5.33 20.11
N GLY A 233 -31.42 6.30 20.39
CA GLY A 233 -30.52 6.27 21.55
C GLY A 233 -29.23 5.47 21.37
N THR A 234 -28.96 4.91 20.19
CA THR A 234 -27.63 4.38 19.84
C THR A 234 -26.90 5.35 18.93
N SER A 235 -25.68 5.71 19.29
CA SER A 235 -24.74 6.37 18.38
C SER A 235 -24.01 5.29 17.58
N ILE A 236 -23.75 5.55 16.30
CA ILE A 236 -22.82 4.76 15.48
C ILE A 236 -21.46 5.44 15.66
N GLY A 237 -20.45 4.72 16.13
CA GLY A 237 -19.10 5.28 16.29
C GLY A 237 -18.47 5.61 14.93
N PRO A 238 -17.51 6.53 14.85
CA PRO A 238 -16.85 6.82 13.59
C PRO A 238 -16.05 5.61 13.06
N LEU A 239 -15.99 5.48 11.73
CA LEU A 239 -15.02 4.67 10.99
C LEU A 239 -13.96 5.59 10.40
N ASP A 240 -12.84 5.71 11.10
CA ASP A 240 -11.72 6.56 10.74
C ASP A 240 -10.59 5.76 10.09
N VAL A 241 -10.04 6.29 9.01
CA VAL A 241 -8.95 5.68 8.24
C VAL A 241 -7.80 6.67 8.09
N ALA A 242 -6.58 6.22 8.36
CA ALA A 242 -5.36 7.01 8.17
C ALA A 242 -4.37 6.27 7.27
N LEU A 243 -3.94 6.93 6.20
CA LEU A 243 -2.89 6.48 5.29
C LEU A 243 -1.67 7.38 5.50
N ALA A 244 -0.52 6.79 5.81
CA ALA A 244 0.70 7.53 6.09
C ALA A 244 1.94 6.89 5.47
N SER A 245 3.03 7.66 5.34
CA SER A 245 4.39 7.12 5.16
C SER A 245 4.51 6.06 4.06
N GLN A 246 4.17 6.43 2.82
CA GLN A 246 4.20 5.59 1.62
C GLN A 246 3.19 4.44 1.58
N ALA A 247 2.23 4.39 2.50
CA ALA A 247 1.16 3.40 2.42
C ALA A 247 0.27 3.61 1.19
N ARG A 248 -0.33 2.50 0.73
CA ARG A 248 -1.28 2.46 -0.38
C ARG A 248 -2.54 1.70 0.03
N TRP A 249 -3.69 2.29 -0.25
CA TRP A 249 -4.97 1.59 -0.23
C TRP A 249 -5.57 1.60 -1.63
N THR A 250 -5.94 0.45 -2.18
CA THR A 250 -6.66 0.32 -3.45
C THR A 250 -8.05 -0.25 -3.21
N GLY A 251 -9.09 0.56 -3.40
CA GLY A 251 -10.48 0.17 -3.15
C GLY A 251 -11.46 1.34 -3.22
N ALA A 252 -12.73 1.05 -2.95
CA ALA A 252 -13.81 2.03 -2.86
C ALA A 252 -14.45 2.03 -1.48
N THR A 253 -15.21 3.08 -1.16
CA THR A 253 -15.98 3.14 0.08
C THR A 253 -17.20 4.05 0.00
N ARG A 254 -18.21 3.74 0.80
CA ARG A 254 -19.30 4.68 1.15
C ARG A 254 -19.50 4.82 2.66
N ALA A 255 -18.56 4.31 3.45
CA ALA A 255 -18.71 4.09 4.88
C ALA A 255 -17.69 4.84 5.74
N VAL A 256 -16.64 5.41 5.15
CA VAL A 256 -15.57 6.09 5.90
C VAL A 256 -16.02 7.48 6.34
N ASP A 257 -16.00 7.71 7.65
CA ASP A 257 -16.38 9.00 8.25
C ASP A 257 -15.26 10.02 8.14
N SER A 258 -14.01 9.61 8.39
CA SER A 258 -12.83 10.46 8.17
C SER A 258 -11.70 9.69 7.50
N LEU A 259 -11.12 10.29 6.45
CA LEU A 259 -9.94 9.79 5.78
C LEU A 259 -8.83 10.85 5.83
N SER A 260 -7.69 10.47 6.39
CA SER A 260 -6.46 11.26 6.32
C SER A 260 -5.43 10.57 5.44
N ILE A 261 -4.80 11.32 4.54
CA ILE A 261 -3.74 10.82 3.64
C ILE A 261 -2.53 11.75 3.75
N ASP A 262 -1.44 11.24 4.32
CA ASP A 262 -0.21 11.98 4.59
C ASP A 262 0.99 11.26 3.95
N ASN A 263 1.55 11.81 2.87
CA ASN A 263 2.62 11.16 2.11
C ASN A 263 2.29 9.70 1.72
N ALA A 264 1.04 9.47 1.32
CA ALA A 264 0.46 8.17 1.01
C ALA A 264 -0.54 8.29 -0.15
N THR A 265 -1.07 7.17 -0.64
CA THR A 265 -2.02 7.19 -1.76
C THR A 265 -3.23 6.29 -1.53
N TRP A 266 -4.42 6.84 -1.76
CA TRP A 266 -5.63 6.07 -2.00
C TRP A 266 -5.88 5.94 -3.50
N VAL A 267 -5.91 4.72 -4.02
CA VAL A 267 -6.33 4.41 -5.39
C VAL A 267 -7.80 4.05 -5.39
N MET A 268 -8.63 4.97 -5.87
CA MET A 268 -10.07 4.86 -5.85
C MET A 268 -10.56 4.06 -7.06
N THR A 269 -11.15 2.89 -6.80
CA THR A 269 -11.54 1.91 -7.82
C THR A 269 -12.97 2.12 -8.35
N ASP A 270 -13.86 2.72 -7.56
CA ASP A 270 -15.25 3.02 -7.90
C ASP A 270 -15.73 4.32 -7.22
N ASN A 271 -16.93 4.79 -7.58
CA ASN A 271 -17.62 5.91 -6.94
C ASN A 271 -17.61 5.77 -5.42
N SER A 272 -17.17 6.82 -4.73
CA SER A 272 -16.95 6.76 -3.28
C SER A 272 -17.51 7.97 -2.54
N ASN A 273 -17.88 7.73 -1.28
CA ASN A 273 -18.32 8.74 -0.32
C ASN A 273 -17.42 8.70 0.92
N VAL A 274 -16.94 9.87 1.35
CA VAL A 274 -16.19 10.05 2.60
C VAL A 274 -16.78 11.23 3.35
N GLY A 275 -16.85 11.18 4.69
CA GLY A 275 -17.24 12.34 5.47
C GLY A 275 -16.21 13.48 5.35
N ALA A 276 -15.13 13.40 6.11
CA ALA A 276 -14.06 14.40 6.12
C ALA A 276 -12.78 13.86 5.47
N LEU A 277 -12.32 14.49 4.39
CA LEU A 277 -11.06 14.17 3.71
C LEU A 277 -9.99 15.22 4.02
N ARG A 278 -8.86 14.77 4.57
CA ARG A 278 -7.68 15.61 4.83
C ARG A 278 -6.45 15.08 4.11
N LEU A 279 -5.76 15.94 3.38
CA LEU A 279 -4.52 15.61 2.67
C LEU A 279 -3.34 16.40 3.24
N ALA A 280 -2.16 15.78 3.31
CA ALA A 280 -0.91 16.41 3.73
C ALA A 280 0.31 15.78 3.03
N SER A 281 1.43 16.51 2.97
CA SER A 281 2.74 16.00 2.54
C SER A 281 2.71 15.17 1.25
N ASP A 282 2.11 15.69 0.16
CA ASP A 282 1.91 14.98 -1.11
C ASP A 282 0.95 13.78 -1.08
N GLY A 283 0.16 13.64 -0.01
CA GLY A 283 -0.96 12.72 0.07
C GLY A 283 -1.89 12.86 -1.13
N SER A 284 -2.26 11.73 -1.74
CA SER A 284 -2.99 11.73 -3.00
C SER A 284 -4.17 10.77 -3.06
N VAL A 285 -5.18 11.17 -3.84
CA VAL A 285 -6.24 10.29 -4.31
C VAL A 285 -6.04 10.07 -5.81
N ASP A 286 -5.82 8.84 -6.22
CA ASP A 286 -5.68 8.44 -7.61
C ASP A 286 -6.96 7.76 -8.08
N PHE A 287 -7.72 8.43 -8.93
CA PHE A 287 -8.86 7.80 -9.58
C PHE A 287 -8.32 6.78 -10.57
N GLN A 288 -8.51 5.50 -10.26
CA GLN A 288 -7.97 4.41 -11.06
C GLN A 288 -8.45 4.54 -12.51
N GLN A 289 -7.55 4.43 -13.48
CA GLN A 289 -7.94 4.45 -14.89
C GLN A 289 -8.85 3.23 -15.17
N PRO A 290 -10.08 3.45 -15.67
CA PRO A 290 -10.97 2.33 -15.98
C PRO A 290 -10.47 1.57 -17.22
N ALA A 291 -10.79 0.28 -17.28
CA ALA A 291 -10.52 -0.54 -18.45
C ALA A 291 -11.40 -0.15 -19.66
N GLU A 292 -12.62 0.32 -19.39
CA GLU A 292 -13.57 0.77 -20.40
C GLU A 292 -13.57 2.31 -20.48
N ALA A 293 -13.47 2.83 -21.71
CA ALA A 293 -13.52 4.27 -21.96
C ALA A 293 -14.89 4.87 -21.56
N GLY A 294 -14.86 6.09 -21.02
CA GLY A 294 -16.08 6.82 -20.61
C GLY A 294 -16.63 6.44 -19.23
N ARG A 295 -16.09 5.41 -18.57
CA ARG A 295 -16.48 5.03 -17.20
C ARG A 295 -15.81 5.93 -16.15
N PHE A 296 -16.26 7.18 -16.08
CA PHE A 296 -15.80 8.13 -15.07
C PHE A 296 -16.30 7.77 -13.67
N LYS A 297 -15.61 8.29 -12.65
CA LYS A 297 -15.93 8.12 -11.24
C LYS A 297 -16.12 9.46 -10.54
N VAL A 298 -16.89 9.43 -9.46
CA VAL A 298 -17.19 10.57 -8.59
C VAL A 298 -16.74 10.26 -7.17
N LEU A 299 -15.90 11.13 -6.62
CA LEU A 299 -15.63 11.19 -5.18
C LEU A 299 -16.47 12.30 -4.58
N THR A 300 -17.39 11.94 -3.70
CA THR A 300 -18.18 12.91 -2.93
C THR A 300 -17.67 12.95 -1.49
N VAL A 301 -17.32 14.14 -1.01
CA VAL A 301 -16.89 14.38 0.37
C VAL A 301 -17.75 15.44 1.05
N ASN A 302 -17.96 15.35 2.36
CA ASN A 302 -18.61 16.44 3.09
C ASN A 302 -17.64 17.61 3.27
N THR A 303 -16.45 17.34 3.79
CA THR A 303 -15.41 18.36 3.98
C THR A 303 -14.08 17.97 3.34
N LEU A 304 -13.38 18.96 2.79
CA LEU A 304 -12.04 18.83 2.23
C LEU A 304 -11.10 19.84 2.90
N ALA A 305 -9.95 19.38 3.37
CA ALA A 305 -8.94 20.23 4.00
C ALA A 305 -7.50 19.83 3.66
N GLY A 306 -6.58 20.77 3.86
CA GLY A 306 -5.13 20.54 3.80
C GLY A 306 -4.52 20.78 2.42
N SER A 307 -3.52 19.98 2.04
CA SER A 307 -2.86 20.09 0.74
C SER A 307 -2.50 18.71 0.19
N GLY A 308 -2.89 18.45 -1.06
CA GLY A 308 -2.68 17.15 -1.68
C GLY A 308 -2.96 17.13 -3.17
N LEU A 309 -2.91 15.94 -3.75
CA LEU A 309 -3.02 15.71 -5.19
C LEU A 309 -4.22 14.82 -5.52
N PHE A 310 -4.98 15.17 -6.55
CA PHE A 310 -5.99 14.31 -7.15
C PHE A 310 -5.52 13.95 -8.56
N ARG A 311 -5.33 12.66 -8.86
CA ARG A 311 -5.11 12.18 -10.23
C ARG A 311 -6.45 11.77 -10.81
N MET A 312 -6.87 12.40 -11.91
CA MET A 312 -8.22 12.29 -12.45
C MET A 312 -8.19 11.89 -13.92
N ASN A 313 -9.09 11.01 -14.35
CA ASN A 313 -9.23 10.58 -15.74
C ASN A 313 -10.11 11.56 -16.52
N VAL A 314 -9.73 11.81 -17.77
CA VAL A 314 -10.47 12.61 -18.74
C VAL A 314 -10.67 11.82 -20.04
N PHE A 315 -11.90 11.81 -20.53
CA PHE A 315 -12.33 11.27 -21.82
C PHE A 315 -12.79 12.43 -22.69
N ALA A 316 -11.82 13.14 -23.28
CA ALA A 316 -12.08 14.39 -23.97
C ALA A 316 -13.01 14.21 -25.17
N ASP A 317 -12.86 13.13 -25.94
CA ASP A 317 -13.73 12.76 -27.05
C ASP A 317 -15.21 12.61 -26.66
N LEU A 318 -15.47 12.13 -25.44
CA LEU A 318 -16.82 11.93 -24.91
C LEU A 318 -17.34 13.14 -24.12
N GLY A 319 -16.50 14.14 -23.86
CA GLY A 319 -16.86 15.24 -22.97
C GLY A 319 -17.07 14.79 -21.51
N LEU A 320 -16.42 13.71 -21.08
CA LEU A 320 -16.56 13.13 -19.74
C LEU A 320 -15.25 13.23 -18.95
N SER A 321 -15.37 13.35 -17.63
CA SER A 321 -14.23 13.33 -16.71
C SER A 321 -14.64 12.78 -15.36
N ASP A 322 -13.66 12.27 -14.62
CA ASP A 322 -13.84 12.06 -13.19
C ASP A 322 -14.22 13.38 -12.50
N LYS A 323 -14.87 13.28 -11.34
CA LYS A 323 -15.34 14.44 -10.58
C LYS A 323 -15.06 14.32 -9.09
N LEU A 324 -14.66 15.42 -8.48
CA LEU A 324 -14.64 15.62 -7.05
C LEU A 324 -15.77 16.58 -6.65
N VAL A 325 -16.60 16.17 -5.69
CA VAL A 325 -17.71 16.96 -5.16
C VAL A 325 -17.51 17.16 -3.67
N VAL A 326 -17.42 18.41 -3.22
CA VAL A 326 -17.41 18.78 -1.81
C VAL A 326 -18.76 19.38 -1.44
N MET A 327 -19.42 18.80 -0.45
CA MET A 327 -20.82 19.13 -0.13
C MET A 327 -20.97 20.28 0.86
N GLN A 328 -20.10 20.36 1.88
CA GLN A 328 -20.29 21.28 3.02
C GLN A 328 -19.21 22.36 3.10
N ASP A 329 -17.92 21.98 3.13
CA ASP A 329 -16.82 22.94 3.26
C ASP A 329 -15.54 22.45 2.56
N ALA A 330 -14.86 23.36 1.87
CA ALA A 330 -13.61 23.08 1.18
C ALA A 330 -12.60 24.19 1.49
N SER A 331 -11.43 23.79 2.00
CA SER A 331 -10.33 24.68 2.33
C SER A 331 -8.97 24.08 1.96
N GLY A 332 -7.98 24.93 1.74
CA GLY A 332 -6.60 24.50 1.47
C GLY A 332 -6.14 24.62 0.01
N GLN A 333 -4.94 24.11 -0.28
CA GLN A 333 -4.32 24.20 -1.60
C GLN A 333 -4.12 22.81 -2.20
N HIS A 334 -4.84 22.51 -3.26
CA HIS A 334 -4.83 21.20 -3.91
C HIS A 334 -4.31 21.27 -5.34
N ARG A 335 -3.86 20.13 -5.83
CA ARG A 335 -3.39 19.94 -7.20
C ARG A 335 -4.26 18.90 -7.90
N LEU A 336 -4.50 19.10 -9.18
CA LEU A 336 -5.18 18.17 -10.08
C LEU A 336 -4.18 17.72 -11.15
N TRP A 337 -3.95 16.43 -11.28
CA TRP A 337 -3.20 15.87 -12.40
C TRP A 337 -4.14 15.09 -13.29
N VAL A 338 -4.23 15.49 -14.56
CA VAL A 338 -5.16 14.92 -15.53
C VAL A 338 -4.48 13.83 -16.34
N ARG A 339 -5.09 12.65 -16.36
CA ARG A 339 -4.76 11.51 -17.23
C ARG A 339 -5.63 11.58 -18.48
N ASN A 340 -5.02 11.69 -19.66
CA ASN A 340 -5.74 11.45 -20.91
C ASN A 340 -6.09 9.95 -20.99
N SER A 341 -7.36 9.62 -20.82
CA SER A 341 -7.88 8.25 -20.78
C SER A 341 -8.86 7.95 -21.91
N GLY A 342 -9.10 8.93 -22.78
CA GLY A 342 -9.92 8.79 -23.99
C GLY A 342 -9.11 9.11 -25.25
N SER A 343 -9.83 9.46 -26.30
CA SER A 343 -9.26 9.85 -27.61
C SER A 343 -9.25 11.37 -27.79
N GLU A 344 -8.65 11.82 -28.89
CA GLU A 344 -8.70 13.23 -29.29
C GLU A 344 -10.16 13.68 -29.53
N PRO A 345 -10.58 14.83 -28.99
CA PRO A 345 -11.92 15.36 -29.21
C PRO A 345 -12.09 15.96 -30.62
N ALA A 346 -13.31 15.87 -31.15
CA ALA A 346 -13.64 16.46 -32.45
C ALA A 346 -13.75 17.99 -32.41
N SER A 347 -14.11 18.56 -31.25
CA SER A 347 -14.32 19.99 -31.04
C SER A 347 -13.80 20.42 -29.66
N ALA A 348 -13.60 21.72 -29.47
CA ALA A 348 -13.26 22.29 -28.17
C ALA A 348 -14.41 22.02 -27.18
N ASN A 349 -14.09 21.51 -26.00
CA ASN A 349 -15.05 21.28 -24.94
C ASN A 349 -14.49 21.64 -23.55
N THR A 350 -15.38 21.65 -22.56
CA THR A 350 -15.06 21.98 -21.16
C THR A 350 -15.54 20.86 -20.26
N LEU A 351 -14.72 20.46 -19.30
CA LEU A 351 -14.95 19.30 -18.43
C LEU A 351 -14.95 19.74 -16.97
N LEU A 352 -16.02 19.49 -16.23
CA LEU A 352 -16.10 19.85 -14.81
C LEU A 352 -15.33 18.82 -13.95
N LEU A 353 -14.24 19.25 -13.31
CA LEU A 353 -13.43 18.37 -12.45
C LEU A 353 -13.82 18.48 -10.99
N VAL A 354 -14.06 19.70 -10.49
CA VAL A 354 -14.33 19.93 -9.07
C VAL A 354 -15.55 20.79 -8.89
N GLN A 355 -16.40 20.40 -7.94
CA GLN A 355 -17.50 21.20 -7.44
C GLN A 355 -17.38 21.36 -5.92
N THR A 356 -17.38 22.59 -5.45
CA THR A 356 -17.40 22.96 -4.03
C THR A 356 -18.61 23.84 -3.72
N PRO A 357 -18.90 24.10 -2.44
CA PRO A 357 -19.86 25.14 -2.06
C PRO A 357 -19.44 26.52 -2.56
N LEU A 358 -20.41 27.40 -2.74
CA LEU A 358 -20.15 28.81 -3.07
C LEU A 358 -19.39 29.48 -1.92
N GLY A 359 -18.38 30.29 -2.24
CA GLY A 359 -17.56 30.97 -1.22
C GLY A 359 -16.48 30.08 -0.57
N SER A 360 -16.27 28.87 -1.09
CA SER A 360 -15.18 27.96 -0.70
C SER A 360 -13.80 28.65 -0.68
N ALA A 361 -12.99 28.32 0.31
CA ALA A 361 -11.62 28.80 0.46
C ALA A 361 -10.57 27.87 -0.20
N ALA A 362 -11.01 26.75 -0.80
CA ALA A 362 -10.12 25.82 -1.47
C ALA A 362 -9.63 26.37 -2.82
N THR A 363 -8.37 26.09 -3.14
CA THR A 363 -7.75 26.42 -4.42
C THR A 363 -7.26 25.16 -5.12
N PHE A 364 -7.38 25.12 -6.44
CA PHE A 364 -6.93 24.01 -7.27
C PHE A 364 -5.99 24.50 -8.37
N THR A 365 -4.91 23.76 -8.61
CA THR A 365 -3.96 24.04 -9.69
C THR A 365 -3.74 22.80 -10.53
N LEU A 366 -3.48 22.97 -11.83
CA LEU A 366 -3.17 21.84 -12.71
C LEU A 366 -1.70 21.46 -12.55
N ALA A 367 -1.44 20.22 -12.12
CA ALA A 367 -0.10 19.69 -11.86
C ALA A 367 0.55 19.03 -13.09
N ASN A 368 -0.17 18.94 -14.22
CA ASN A 368 0.45 18.59 -15.48
C ASN A 368 1.52 19.63 -15.87
N LYS A 369 2.48 19.21 -16.70
CA LYS A 369 3.59 20.06 -17.14
C LYS A 369 3.09 21.41 -17.70
N ASP A 370 3.73 22.49 -17.26
CA ASP A 370 3.39 23.88 -17.60
C ASP A 370 1.94 24.31 -17.27
N GLY A 371 1.25 23.60 -16.36
CA GLY A 371 -0.13 23.92 -15.97
C GLY A 371 -1.15 23.70 -17.10
N LYS A 372 -0.84 22.79 -18.04
CA LYS A 372 -1.69 22.47 -19.20
C LYS A 372 -1.68 20.96 -19.49
N VAL A 373 -2.69 20.50 -20.22
CA VAL A 373 -2.70 19.16 -20.82
C VAL A 373 -3.07 19.27 -22.30
N ASP A 374 -2.24 18.69 -23.17
CA ASP A 374 -2.49 18.65 -24.60
C ASP A 374 -3.11 17.27 -24.93
N ILE A 375 -4.30 17.28 -25.53
CA ILE A 375 -5.05 16.08 -25.95
C ILE A 375 -5.33 16.26 -27.45
N GLY A 376 -4.50 15.59 -28.27
CA GLY A 376 -4.52 15.80 -29.72
C GLY A 376 -4.20 17.25 -30.10
N THR A 377 -5.02 17.85 -30.96
CA THR A 377 -4.89 19.25 -31.39
C THR A 377 -5.44 20.28 -30.39
N TYR A 378 -5.93 19.83 -29.23
CA TYR A 378 -6.54 20.69 -28.21
C TYR A 378 -5.65 20.81 -26.97
N ARG A 379 -5.57 22.05 -26.45
CA ARG A 379 -4.87 22.38 -25.21
C ARG A 379 -5.87 22.75 -24.15
N TYR A 380 -5.75 22.13 -23.00
CA TYR A 380 -6.61 22.31 -21.85
C TYR A 380 -5.88 23.01 -20.71
N ARG A 381 -6.60 23.90 -20.01
CA ARG A 381 -6.16 24.54 -18.77
C ARG A 381 -7.28 24.53 -17.75
N LEU A 382 -6.90 24.57 -16.47
CA LEU A 382 -7.85 24.66 -15.38
C LEU A 382 -8.32 26.11 -15.21
N ALA A 383 -9.62 26.32 -15.11
CA ALA A 383 -10.24 27.61 -14.83
C ALA A 383 -11.27 27.47 -13.70
N ALA A 384 -11.31 28.46 -12.82
CA ALA A 384 -12.36 28.59 -11.82
C ALA A 384 -13.45 29.53 -12.33
N ASN A 385 -14.72 29.13 -12.19
CA ASN A 385 -15.86 29.89 -12.71
C ASN A 385 -16.47 30.85 -11.66
N GLY A 386 -15.78 31.09 -10.54
CA GLY A 386 -16.23 31.98 -9.44
C GLY A 386 -17.39 31.44 -8.59
N ASN A 387 -18.04 30.35 -9.01
CA ASN A 387 -19.20 29.74 -8.36
C ASN A 387 -18.86 28.44 -7.59
N GLY A 388 -17.59 28.24 -7.21
CA GLY A 388 -17.11 26.99 -6.60
C GLY A 388 -16.89 25.84 -7.58
N GLN A 389 -16.91 26.09 -8.89
CA GLN A 389 -16.62 25.07 -9.90
C GLN A 389 -15.25 25.30 -10.54
N TRP A 390 -14.51 24.21 -10.71
CA TRP A 390 -13.25 24.18 -11.44
C TRP A 390 -13.39 23.27 -12.65
N SER A 391 -13.21 23.86 -13.83
CA SER A 391 -13.38 23.18 -15.10
C SER A 391 -12.08 23.19 -15.89
N LEU A 392 -11.85 22.09 -16.60
CA LEU A 392 -10.79 21.95 -17.57
C LEU A 392 -11.31 22.45 -18.92
N VAL A 393 -10.87 23.64 -19.34
CA VAL A 393 -11.33 24.32 -20.55
C VAL A 393 -10.36 24.03 -21.69
N GLY A 394 -10.86 23.37 -22.74
CA GLY A 394 -10.12 23.06 -23.95
C GLY A 394 -10.31 24.11 -25.03
N ALA A 395 -9.22 24.48 -25.69
CA ALA A 395 -9.25 25.29 -26.91
C ALA A 395 -8.24 24.74 -27.91
N LYS A 396 -8.36 25.13 -29.18
CA LYS A 396 -7.40 24.70 -30.20
C LYS A 396 -5.98 25.11 -29.79
N ALA A 397 -5.06 24.17 -29.80
CA ALA A 397 -3.68 24.44 -29.42
C ALA A 397 -3.07 25.46 -30.40
N PRO A 398 -2.28 26.43 -29.91
CA PRO A 398 -1.51 27.29 -30.80
C PRO A 398 -0.65 26.44 -31.74
N PRO A 399 -0.45 26.86 -33.00
CA PRO A 399 0.50 26.20 -33.90
C PRO A 399 1.85 26.04 -33.18
N ALA A 400 2.47 24.87 -33.32
CA ALA A 400 3.82 24.67 -32.79
C ALA A 400 4.74 25.78 -33.33
N PRO A 401 5.62 26.37 -32.51
CA PRO A 401 6.61 27.33 -32.99
C PRO A 401 7.36 26.71 -34.17
N LYS A 402 7.45 27.43 -35.29
CA LYS A 402 8.21 26.98 -36.45
C LYS A 402 9.65 26.70 -35.96
N PRO A 403 10.26 25.55 -36.31
CA PRO A 403 11.65 25.29 -35.96
C PRO A 403 12.48 26.51 -36.34
N ALA A 404 13.31 26.99 -35.42
CA ALA A 404 14.24 28.07 -35.74
C ALA A 404 15.05 27.63 -36.98
N PRO A 405 15.27 28.52 -37.97
CA PRO A 405 16.17 28.21 -39.08
C PRO A 405 17.47 27.67 -38.49
N GLN A 406 17.87 26.46 -38.89
CA GLN A 406 19.20 25.98 -38.54
C GLN A 406 20.20 27.04 -38.99
N PRO A 407 21.18 27.42 -38.15
CA PRO A 407 22.27 28.27 -38.61
C PRO A 407 22.83 27.66 -39.89
N GLY A 408 22.85 28.44 -40.97
CA GLY A 408 23.50 28.01 -42.21
C GLY A 408 24.95 27.59 -41.93
N PRO A 409 25.54 26.72 -42.77
CA PRO A 409 26.91 26.27 -42.58
C PRO A 409 27.83 27.47 -42.35
N GLN A 410 28.53 27.49 -41.20
CA GLN A 410 29.48 28.55 -40.90
C GLN A 410 30.55 28.60 -42.00
N PRO A 411 30.93 29.78 -42.49
CA PRO A 411 32.10 29.92 -43.34
C PRO A 411 33.33 29.31 -42.63
N PRO A 412 34.21 28.58 -43.34
CA PRO A 412 35.39 28.01 -42.74
C PRO A 412 36.20 29.10 -42.04
N GLN A 413 36.53 28.89 -40.77
CA GLN A 413 37.38 29.81 -40.03
C GLN A 413 38.76 29.88 -40.69
N PRO A 414 39.38 31.07 -40.81
CA PRO A 414 40.74 31.19 -41.29
C PRO A 414 41.71 30.44 -40.36
N PRO A 415 42.80 29.84 -40.89
CA PRO A 415 43.74 29.07 -40.08
C PRO A 415 44.32 29.91 -38.95
N GLN A 416 44.31 29.38 -37.71
CA GLN A 416 45.07 29.97 -36.61
C GLN A 416 46.59 29.79 -36.87
N PRO A 417 47.43 30.78 -36.53
CA PRO A 417 48.88 30.63 -36.60
C PRO A 417 49.37 29.50 -35.70
N GLN A 418 50.13 28.59 -36.29
CA GLN A 418 50.80 27.49 -35.61
C GLN A 418 51.95 28.05 -34.74
N PRO A 419 52.15 27.60 -33.49
CA PRO A 419 53.27 28.05 -32.67
C PRO A 419 54.62 27.74 -33.34
N GLU A 420 55.51 28.73 -33.42
CA GLU A 420 56.87 28.57 -33.94
C GLU A 420 57.67 27.54 -33.11
N ALA A 421 58.33 26.63 -33.82
CA ALA A 421 59.23 25.65 -33.25
C ALA A 421 60.53 26.31 -32.72
N PRO A 422 61.13 25.81 -31.63
CA PRO A 422 62.38 26.35 -31.10
C PRO A 422 63.57 26.20 -32.07
N ALA A 423 64.40 27.24 -32.16
CA ALA A 423 65.59 27.29 -33.00
C ALA A 423 66.69 26.28 -32.58
N PRO A 424 67.46 25.71 -33.54
CA PRO A 424 68.40 24.61 -33.29
C PRO A 424 69.75 25.02 -32.70
N GLN A 425 70.28 24.19 -31.79
CA GLN A 425 71.66 24.24 -31.29
C GLN A 425 72.69 23.68 -32.33
N PRO A 426 73.97 24.11 -32.28
CA PRO A 426 74.96 23.78 -33.31
C PRO A 426 75.51 22.35 -33.20
N PRO A 427 75.98 21.76 -34.32
CA PRO A 427 76.24 20.33 -34.43
C PRO A 427 77.59 19.91 -33.85
N ALA A 428 77.57 18.89 -32.99
CA ALA A 428 78.74 18.09 -32.67
C ALA A 428 78.76 16.83 -33.54
N GLY A 429 79.90 16.60 -34.21
CA GLY A 429 80.44 15.28 -34.54
C GLY A 429 79.63 14.36 -35.46
N ARG A 430 80.15 14.17 -36.68
CA ARG A 430 79.93 12.95 -37.49
C ARG A 430 80.16 11.71 -36.63
N GLU A 431 79.32 10.68 -36.77
CA GLU A 431 79.75 9.31 -37.12
C GLU A 431 78.55 8.47 -37.63
N LEU A 432 78.87 7.56 -38.54
CA LEU A 432 77.97 6.80 -39.40
C LEU A 432 77.51 5.47 -38.76
N SER A 433 76.23 5.17 -38.97
CA SER A 433 75.54 3.88 -39.15
C SER A 433 75.85 2.62 -38.32
N ALA A 434 74.75 2.00 -37.89
CA ALA A 434 74.63 0.68 -37.29
C ALA A 434 75.09 -0.47 -38.21
N ALA A 435 76.40 -0.70 -38.26
CA ALA A 435 77.00 -1.99 -38.63
C ALA A 435 78.50 -1.98 -38.23
N ALA A 436 78.79 -1.75 -36.95
CA ALA A 436 80.11 -2.05 -36.38
C ALA A 436 80.02 -2.25 -34.86
N ASN A 437 80.11 -3.51 -34.45
CA ASN A 437 80.70 -3.97 -33.19
C ASN A 437 79.89 -3.83 -31.89
N ALA A 438 78.81 -4.60 -31.83
CA ALA A 438 78.70 -5.56 -30.73
C ALA A 438 79.89 -6.54 -30.84
N ALA A 439 80.94 -6.31 -30.04
CA ALA A 439 81.72 -7.32 -29.33
C ALA A 439 83.09 -6.74 -28.93
N VAL A 440 83.43 -6.98 -27.67
CA VAL A 440 84.78 -7.00 -27.08
C VAL A 440 85.40 -5.65 -26.71
N ASN A 441 85.38 -5.36 -25.40
CA ASN A 441 86.63 -5.08 -24.71
C ASN A 441 86.80 -6.02 -23.51
N THR A 442 87.21 -7.24 -23.84
CA THR A 442 88.17 -8.03 -23.06
C THR A 442 89.28 -8.45 -24.03
N GLY A 443 90.46 -7.84 -23.93
CA GLY A 443 91.73 -8.46 -24.34
C GLY A 443 92.45 -7.89 -25.56
N GLY A 444 93.57 -7.20 -25.31
CA GLY A 444 94.84 -7.62 -25.90
C GLY A 444 95.41 -6.83 -27.09
N VAL A 445 96.45 -6.04 -26.79
CA VAL A 445 97.76 -5.92 -27.47
C VAL A 445 97.83 -5.56 -28.98
N GLY A 446 98.52 -4.45 -29.29
CA GLY A 446 99.64 -4.47 -30.25
C GLY A 446 99.48 -3.93 -31.68
N LEU A 447 99.83 -2.66 -31.87
CA LEU A 447 100.67 -2.03 -32.93
C LEU A 447 100.72 -2.56 -34.38
N ALA A 448 100.65 -1.59 -35.33
CA ALA A 448 101.63 -1.29 -36.40
C ALA A 448 101.16 -1.36 -37.89
N SER A 449 101.14 -0.16 -38.52
CA SER A 449 101.65 0.21 -39.89
C SER A 449 101.11 -0.53 -41.15
N THR A 450 101.01 -0.01 -42.38
CA THR A 450 101.63 1.11 -43.14
C THR A 450 100.97 1.15 -44.56
N LEU A 451 100.89 2.35 -45.19
CA LEU A 451 101.04 2.67 -46.66
C LEU A 451 100.09 2.02 -47.71
N TRP A 452 99.71 2.57 -48.89
CA TRP A 452 100.02 3.76 -49.73
C TRP A 452 98.95 3.89 -50.88
N TYR A 453 98.70 5.13 -51.36
CA TYR A 453 98.39 5.68 -52.72
C TYR A 453 98.10 4.74 -53.95
N ALA A 454 97.47 5.14 -55.09
CA ALA A 454 97.34 6.44 -55.78
C ALA A 454 96.23 6.43 -56.89
N GLU A 455 95.86 7.65 -57.35
CA GLU A 455 95.62 8.10 -58.76
C GLU A 455 94.41 7.57 -59.58
N SER A 456 93.81 8.29 -60.53
CA SER A 456 94.03 9.61 -61.18
C SER A 456 92.82 10.00 -62.06
N ASN A 457 92.73 11.29 -62.41
CA ASN A 457 91.72 11.94 -63.28
C ASN A 457 91.95 11.74 -64.80
N ALA A 458 90.86 12.04 -65.56
CA ALA A 458 90.76 12.49 -66.98
C ALA A 458 90.98 11.40 -68.06
N LEU A 459 90.21 11.29 -69.15
CA LEU A 459 89.44 12.20 -70.01
C LEU A 459 88.18 11.50 -70.55
#